data_AF-A0A351GP59-F1
#
_entry.id   AF-A0A351GP59-F1
#
_cell.length_a   1.000
_cell.length_b   1.000
_cell.length_c   1.000
_cell.angle_alpha   90.00
_cell.angle_beta   90.00
_cell.angle_gamma   90.00
#
_symmetry.space_group_name_H-M   'P 1'
#
loop_
_entity.id
_entity.type
_entity.pdbx_description
1 polymer ?
#
loop_
_entity_poly.entity_id
_entity_poly.type
_entity_poly.pdbx_seq_one_letter_code
_entity_poly.pdbx_strand_id
1 'polypeptide(L)'
;GYDLDIRLLWDAAIKSARNAAQANGHGLVAGSIGPLIATYRPDICPEPADAEHQYTDIVAHLAAHTDFLLIETVSSLKQAEGALRATDKTDKPVWIAFSVDDFDGSKLRSGENVSDLSDVLKNHRIDAVLVNCSRPEAVTDALEHMKSFGLPFGAYANGFTKISDGFLTDKPTVDALSERHDLGPAEYAKFAMHWIDQGATIVGGCCEVGPEHIQELAKQIKDAGHNIV
;
A
#
# COMPACT_ATOMS: atom_id res chain seq x y z
N GLY A 1 10.61 27.34 9.38
CA GLY A 1 9.73 27.26 8.20
C GLY A 1 9.23 25.84 8.12
N TYR A 2 7.96 25.64 7.76
CA TYR A 2 7.24 24.35 7.84
C TYR A 2 8.01 23.14 7.28
N ASP A 3 8.92 23.32 6.31
CA ASP A 3 9.76 22.23 5.74
C ASP A 3 10.77 21.61 6.72
N LEU A 4 11.31 22.39 7.67
CA LEU A 4 12.17 21.85 8.72
C LEU A 4 11.36 21.00 9.71
N ASP A 5 10.06 21.31 9.86
CA ASP A 5 9.17 20.63 10.79
C ASP A 5 8.76 19.25 10.25
N ILE A 6 8.43 19.16 8.95
CA ILE A 6 8.01 17.89 8.35
C ILE A 6 9.16 16.87 8.27
N ARG A 7 10.39 17.30 7.98
CA ARG A 7 11.56 16.40 7.96
C ARG A 7 11.85 15.82 9.34
N LEU A 8 11.67 16.60 10.41
CA LEU A 8 11.80 16.10 11.78
C LEU A 8 10.75 15.04 12.11
N LEU A 9 9.52 15.19 11.60
CA LEU A 9 8.49 14.17 11.75
C LEU A 9 8.86 12.87 11.00
N TRP A 10 9.37 12.98 9.78
CA TRP A 10 9.85 11.82 9.03
C TRP A 10 11.01 11.12 9.75
N ASP A 11 12.00 11.89 10.23
CA ASP A 11 13.14 11.34 10.98
C ASP A 11 12.70 10.64 12.26
N ALA A 12 11.74 11.22 12.98
CA ALA A 12 11.18 10.61 14.19
C ALA A 12 10.44 9.29 13.87
N ALA A 13 9.65 9.25 12.80
CA ALA A 13 8.96 8.04 12.35
C ALA A 13 9.95 6.93 11.95
N ILE A 14 10.94 7.27 11.12
CA ILE A 14 11.98 6.32 10.67
C ILE A 14 12.78 5.80 11.87
N LYS A 15 13.20 6.70 12.77
CA LYS A 15 13.93 6.30 13.98
C LYS A 15 13.12 5.33 14.84
N SER A 16 11.82 5.55 14.97
CA SER A 16 10.94 4.67 15.75
C SER A 16 10.85 3.28 15.13
N ALA A 17 10.64 3.20 13.81
CA ALA A 17 10.61 1.93 13.08
C ALA A 17 11.95 1.19 13.13
N ARG A 18 13.07 1.91 12.95
CA ARG A 18 14.43 1.36 13.04
C ARG A 18 14.75 0.80 14.42
N ASN A 19 14.40 1.53 15.48
CA ASN A 19 14.59 1.06 16.85
C ASN A 19 13.79 -0.21 17.13
N ALA A 20 12.54 -0.30 16.65
CA ALA A 20 11.72 -1.49 16.80
C ALA A 20 12.31 -2.69 16.04
N ALA A 21 12.71 -2.51 14.78
CA ALA A 21 13.35 -3.56 13.99
C ALA A 21 14.66 -4.04 14.62
N GLN A 22 15.49 -3.13 15.13
CA GLN A 22 16.73 -3.46 15.82
C GLN A 22 16.48 -4.21 17.13
N ALA A 23 15.52 -3.76 17.95
CA ALA A 23 15.17 -4.42 19.20
C ALA A 23 14.61 -5.84 18.97
N ASN A 24 13.89 -6.05 17.87
CA ASN A 24 13.38 -7.35 17.45
C ASN A 24 14.46 -8.24 16.81
N GLY A 25 15.58 -7.67 16.36
CA GLY A 25 16.70 -8.38 15.73
C GLY A 25 16.50 -8.75 14.26
N HIS A 26 15.33 -8.44 13.69
CA HIS A 26 15.01 -8.62 12.27
C HIS A 26 13.89 -7.66 11.85
N GLY A 27 13.72 -7.48 10.54
CA GLY A 27 12.68 -6.65 9.93
C GLY A 27 13.26 -5.56 9.02
N LEU A 28 12.55 -5.27 7.94
CA LEU A 28 12.86 -4.17 7.03
C LEU A 28 11.97 -2.97 7.33
N VAL A 29 12.48 -1.76 7.07
CA VAL A 29 11.77 -0.49 7.25
C VAL A 29 11.50 0.14 5.89
N ALA A 30 10.23 0.27 5.53
CA ALA A 30 9.78 0.96 4.33
C ALA A 30 9.66 2.47 4.55
N GLY A 31 10.03 3.26 3.55
CA GLY A 31 9.60 4.65 3.42
C GLY A 31 8.20 4.71 2.82
N SER A 32 7.18 4.73 3.67
CA SER A 32 5.77 4.84 3.26
C SER A 32 5.47 6.23 2.69
N ILE A 33 4.86 6.27 1.51
CA ILE A 33 4.49 7.48 0.76
C ILE A 33 3.05 7.35 0.29
N GLY A 34 2.15 8.16 0.85
CA GLY A 34 0.75 8.19 0.45
C GLY A 34 0.45 9.09 -0.77
N PRO A 35 -0.82 9.15 -1.22
CA PRO A 35 -1.25 10.03 -2.30
C PRO A 35 -1.10 11.51 -1.92
N LEU A 36 -0.73 12.35 -2.89
CA LEU A 36 -0.78 13.81 -2.73
C LEU A 36 -2.24 14.29 -2.65
N ILE A 37 -2.43 15.42 -1.97
CA ILE A 37 -3.70 16.15 -1.82
C ILE A 37 -4.74 15.42 -0.98
N ALA A 38 -5.25 14.27 -1.44
CA ALA A 38 -6.25 13.49 -0.71
C ALA A 38 -6.25 12.01 -1.13
N THR A 39 -6.47 11.14 -0.15
CA THR A 39 -6.67 9.70 -0.34
C THR A 39 -8.00 9.43 -1.06
N TYR A 40 -8.04 8.43 -1.95
CA TYR A 40 -9.24 7.99 -2.69
C TYR A 40 -9.91 9.01 -3.61
N ARG A 41 -9.30 10.19 -3.82
CA ARG A 41 -9.81 11.25 -4.68
C ARG A 41 -8.92 11.43 -5.92
N PRO A 42 -8.94 10.46 -6.86
CA PRO A 42 -8.11 10.55 -8.07
C PRO A 42 -8.49 11.75 -8.95
N ASP A 43 -9.70 12.30 -8.79
CA ASP A 43 -10.22 13.46 -9.50
C ASP A 43 -9.47 14.76 -9.20
N ILE A 44 -8.84 14.89 -8.03
CA ILE A 44 -8.04 16.06 -7.65
C ILE A 44 -6.53 15.78 -7.61
N CYS A 45 -6.10 14.65 -8.16
CA CYS A 45 -4.69 14.34 -8.32
C CYS A 45 -4.01 15.38 -9.24
N PRO A 46 -2.85 15.94 -8.86
CA PRO A 46 -2.04 16.77 -9.74
C PRO A 46 -1.68 16.05 -11.05
N GLU A 47 -1.25 16.83 -12.04
CA GLU A 47 -0.68 16.24 -13.25
C GLU A 47 0.68 15.59 -12.95
N PRO A 48 1.10 14.54 -13.71
CA PRO A 48 2.27 13.74 -13.34
C PRO A 48 3.57 14.52 -13.12
N ALA A 49 3.82 15.57 -13.90
CA ALA A 49 5.02 16.41 -13.73
C ALA A 49 4.99 17.24 -12.43
N ASP A 50 3.81 17.74 -12.04
CA ASP A 50 3.64 18.49 -10.80
C ASP A 50 3.68 17.56 -9.58
N ALA A 51 3.12 16.35 -9.72
CA ALA A 51 3.22 15.30 -8.72
C ALA A 51 4.68 14.87 -8.52
N GLU A 52 5.43 14.64 -9.60
CA GLU A 52 6.86 14.30 -9.56
C GLU A 52 7.66 15.33 -8.75
N HIS A 53 7.45 16.62 -9.02
CA HIS A 53 8.12 17.69 -8.29
C HIS A 53 7.80 17.64 -6.79
N GLN A 54 6.53 17.47 -6.43
CA GLN A 54 6.10 17.39 -5.02
C GLN A 54 6.63 16.15 -4.31
N TYR A 55 6.71 15.01 -4.99
CA TYR A 55 7.26 13.78 -4.44
C TYR A 55 8.79 13.77 -4.35
N THR A 56 9.50 14.57 -5.14
CA THR A 56 10.97 14.50 -5.26
C THR A 56 11.67 14.64 -3.90
N ASP A 57 11.29 15.63 -3.08
CA ASP A 57 11.91 15.85 -1.77
C ASP A 57 11.54 14.75 -0.75
N ILE A 58 10.30 14.26 -0.81
CA ILE A 58 9.80 13.18 0.05
C ILE A 58 10.57 11.89 -0.24
N VAL A 59 10.63 11.51 -1.52
CA VAL A 59 11.35 10.33 -2.02
C VAL A 59 12.83 10.41 -1.64
N ALA A 60 13.50 11.53 -1.92
CA ALA A 60 14.91 11.70 -1.62
C ALA A 60 15.22 11.54 -0.13
N HIS A 61 14.40 12.14 0.74
CA HIS A 61 14.58 12.05 2.20
C HIS A 61 14.34 10.63 2.71
N LEU A 62 13.20 10.03 2.37
CA LEU A 62 12.85 8.69 2.88
C LEU A 62 13.80 7.62 2.33
N ALA A 63 14.19 7.70 1.05
CA ALA A 63 15.12 6.74 0.43
C ALA A 63 16.47 6.68 1.15
N ALA A 64 16.98 7.81 1.63
CA ALA A 64 18.27 7.87 2.31
C ALA A 64 18.30 7.11 3.66
N HIS A 65 17.14 6.86 4.27
CA HIS A 65 17.05 6.37 5.65
C HIS A 65 16.26 5.05 5.80
N THR A 66 15.63 4.57 4.73
CA THR A 66 14.80 3.36 4.71
C THR A 66 15.41 2.26 3.83
N ASP A 67 14.94 1.02 3.96
CA ASP A 67 15.47 -0.12 3.18
C ASP A 67 14.92 -0.14 1.76
N PHE A 68 13.66 0.27 1.60
CA PHE A 68 12.94 0.40 0.34
C PHE A 68 11.85 1.47 0.47
N LEU A 69 11.29 1.91 -0.65
CA LEU A 69 10.15 2.82 -0.69
C LEU A 69 8.85 2.05 -0.92
N LEU A 70 7.78 2.46 -0.25
CA LEU A 70 6.43 1.93 -0.44
C LEU A 70 5.50 3.09 -0.80
N ILE A 71 5.21 3.24 -2.09
CA ILE A 71 4.15 4.16 -2.55
C ILE A 71 2.83 3.45 -2.34
N GLU A 72 1.92 3.98 -1.53
CA GLU A 72 0.71 3.26 -1.16
C GLU A 72 -0.60 4.02 -1.41
N THR A 73 -1.68 3.25 -1.51
CA THR A 73 -3.05 3.74 -1.72
C THR A 73 -3.21 4.52 -3.04
N VAL A 74 -2.47 4.13 -4.07
CA VAL A 74 -2.53 4.74 -5.41
C VAL A 74 -3.86 4.36 -6.08
N SER A 75 -4.63 5.36 -6.49
CA SER A 75 -6.03 5.22 -6.91
C SER A 75 -6.27 5.44 -8.41
N SER A 76 -5.24 5.76 -9.19
CA SER A 76 -5.33 5.96 -10.65
C SER A 76 -4.01 5.73 -11.38
N LEU A 77 -4.07 5.54 -12.70
CA LEU A 77 -2.87 5.47 -13.56
C LEU A 77 -2.07 6.77 -13.49
N LYS A 78 -2.76 7.91 -13.45
CA LYS A 78 -2.16 9.24 -13.34
C LYS A 78 -1.36 9.42 -12.05
N GLN A 79 -1.91 8.95 -10.91
CA GLN A 79 -1.19 9.00 -9.63
C GLN A 79 0.06 8.12 -9.66
N ALA A 80 -0.05 6.91 -10.24
CA ALA A 80 1.06 5.98 -10.38
C ALA A 80 2.22 6.61 -11.15
N GLU A 81 1.93 7.17 -12.34
CA GLU A 81 2.91 7.83 -13.19
C GLU A 81 3.64 8.97 -12.46
N GLY A 82 2.89 9.85 -11.77
CA GLY A 82 3.47 10.98 -11.05
C GLY A 82 4.40 10.56 -9.90
N ALA A 83 3.98 9.56 -9.12
CA ALA A 83 4.78 9.06 -8.01
C ALA A 83 6.03 8.30 -8.49
N LEU A 84 5.89 7.45 -9.51
CA LEU A 84 6.99 6.61 -10.01
C LEU A 84 8.09 7.42 -10.71
N ARG A 85 7.74 8.50 -11.41
CA ARG A 85 8.74 9.45 -11.96
C ARG A 85 9.67 10.01 -10.89
N ALA A 86 9.16 10.27 -9.69
CA ALA A 86 9.97 10.77 -8.59
C ALA A 86 10.92 9.67 -8.06
N THR A 87 10.48 8.40 -8.06
CA THR A 87 11.29 7.27 -7.59
C THR A 87 12.38 6.84 -8.56
N ASP A 88 12.27 7.12 -9.86
CA ASP A 88 13.32 6.79 -10.83
C ASP A 88 14.68 7.50 -10.56
N LYS A 89 14.67 8.50 -9.67
CA LYS A 89 15.87 9.24 -9.23
C LYS A 89 16.61 8.58 -8.06
N THR A 90 16.15 7.43 -7.58
CA THR A 90 16.79 6.66 -6.50
C THR A 90 17.12 5.23 -6.93
N ASP A 91 18.14 4.65 -6.30
CA ASP A 91 18.52 3.24 -6.48
C ASP A 91 17.88 2.32 -5.42
N LYS A 92 17.01 2.85 -4.55
CA LYS A 92 16.29 2.04 -3.55
C LYS A 92 15.25 1.16 -4.22
N PRO A 93 15.00 -0.06 -3.71
CA PRO A 93 13.87 -0.85 -4.17
C PRO A 93 12.55 -0.09 -4.00
N VAL A 94 11.64 -0.21 -4.96
CA VAL A 94 10.36 0.50 -4.97
C VAL A 94 9.22 -0.50 -5.03
N TRP A 95 8.35 -0.43 -4.03
CA TRP A 95 7.08 -1.14 -4.00
C TRP A 95 5.96 -0.12 -4.22
N ILE A 96 4.95 -0.51 -5.00
CA ILE A 96 3.76 0.31 -5.23
C ILE A 96 2.50 -0.48 -4.88
N ALA A 97 1.62 0.11 -4.07
CA ALA A 97 0.37 -0.48 -3.63
C ALA A 97 -0.82 0.33 -4.16
N PHE A 98 -1.73 -0.36 -4.83
CA PHE A 98 -2.91 0.21 -5.47
C PHE A 98 -4.16 0.00 -4.61
N SER A 99 -5.04 1.01 -4.61
CA SER A 99 -6.38 0.88 -4.06
C SER A 99 -7.39 0.71 -5.19
N VAL A 100 -8.14 -0.38 -5.10
CA VAL A 100 -9.16 -0.80 -6.07
C VAL A 100 -10.57 -0.47 -5.58
N ASP A 101 -11.53 -0.48 -6.49
CA ASP A 101 -12.94 -0.37 -6.14
C ASP A 101 -13.35 -1.51 -5.20
N ASP A 102 -14.17 -1.18 -4.18
CA ASP A 102 -14.55 -2.13 -3.13
C ASP A 102 -15.54 -3.22 -3.60
N PHE A 103 -16.14 -3.05 -4.78
CA PHE A 103 -17.14 -3.95 -5.36
C PHE A 103 -16.74 -4.48 -6.74
N ASP A 104 -15.71 -3.91 -7.37
CA ASP A 104 -15.09 -4.41 -8.59
C ASP A 104 -13.55 -4.31 -8.50
N GLY A 105 -12.91 -5.35 -7.97
CA GLY A 105 -11.45 -5.41 -7.82
C GLY A 105 -10.66 -5.38 -9.14
N SER A 106 -11.33 -5.50 -10.30
CA SER A 106 -10.71 -5.32 -11.61
C SER A 106 -10.47 -3.85 -11.97
N LYS A 107 -10.99 -2.91 -11.15
CA LYS A 107 -10.92 -1.47 -11.36
C LYS A 107 -10.13 -0.76 -10.27
N LEU A 108 -9.32 0.20 -10.68
CA LEU A 108 -8.82 1.24 -9.78
C LEU A 108 -9.99 2.12 -9.32
N ARG A 109 -9.82 2.84 -8.22
CA ARG A 109 -10.88 3.77 -7.72
C ARG A 109 -11.23 4.90 -8.70
N SER A 110 -10.38 5.16 -9.69
CA SER A 110 -10.66 6.04 -10.83
C SER A 110 -11.54 5.44 -11.92
N GLY A 111 -11.83 4.13 -11.88
CA GLY A 111 -12.58 3.38 -12.89
C GLY A 111 -11.74 2.79 -14.03
N GLU A 112 -10.43 3.08 -14.06
CA GLU A 112 -9.45 2.49 -14.98
C GLU A 112 -9.25 0.99 -14.66
N ASN A 113 -8.92 0.16 -15.65
CA ASN A 113 -8.70 -1.27 -15.36
C ASN A 113 -7.37 -1.47 -14.63
N VAL A 114 -7.33 -2.41 -13.69
CA VAL A 114 -6.08 -2.83 -13.05
C VAL A 114 -5.08 -3.36 -14.08
N SER A 115 -5.54 -4.04 -15.14
CA SER A 115 -4.67 -4.52 -16.23
C SER A 115 -3.88 -3.41 -16.94
N ASP A 116 -4.43 -2.20 -16.96
CA ASP A 116 -3.84 -1.05 -17.66
C ASP A 116 -2.61 -0.51 -16.90
N LEU A 117 -2.41 -0.93 -15.64
CA LEU A 117 -1.19 -0.64 -14.88
C LEU A 117 0.06 -1.15 -15.58
N SER A 118 -0.02 -2.27 -16.31
CA SER A 118 1.11 -2.83 -17.04
C SER A 118 1.81 -1.80 -17.95
N ASP A 119 1.05 -0.87 -18.53
CA ASP A 119 1.59 0.17 -19.40
C ASP A 119 2.38 1.25 -18.66
N VAL A 120 2.02 1.55 -17.42
CA VAL A 120 2.75 2.49 -16.55
C VAL A 120 3.96 1.77 -15.95
N LEU A 121 3.74 0.61 -15.32
CA LEU A 121 4.75 -0.11 -14.54
C LEU A 121 5.98 -0.47 -15.39
N LYS A 122 5.81 -0.81 -16.67
CA LYS A 122 6.93 -1.18 -17.56
C LYS A 122 7.91 -0.04 -17.86
N ASN A 123 7.53 1.21 -17.61
CA ASN A 123 8.37 2.38 -17.86
C ASN A 123 9.22 2.77 -16.65
N HIS A 124 9.04 2.12 -15.50
CA HIS A 124 9.65 2.47 -14.23
C HIS A 124 10.36 1.27 -13.59
N ARG A 125 11.26 1.55 -12.64
CA ARG A 125 11.94 0.50 -11.86
C ARG A 125 11.11 0.17 -10.62
N ILE A 126 10.51 -1.02 -10.61
CA ILE A 126 9.59 -1.47 -9.57
C ILE A 126 9.98 -2.89 -9.16
N ASP A 127 10.01 -3.13 -7.87
CA ASP A 127 10.44 -4.39 -7.26
C ASP A 127 9.27 -5.20 -6.71
N ALA A 128 8.13 -4.56 -6.42
CA ALA A 128 6.89 -5.25 -6.09
C ALA A 128 5.63 -4.43 -6.40
N VAL A 129 4.53 -5.12 -6.70
CA VAL A 129 3.21 -4.52 -6.95
C VAL A 129 2.19 -5.09 -5.99
N LEU A 130 1.53 -4.23 -5.23
CA LEU A 130 0.65 -4.63 -4.14
C LEU A 130 -0.77 -4.06 -4.33
N VAL A 131 -1.72 -4.60 -3.57
CA VAL A 131 -3.06 -4.02 -3.41
C VAL A 131 -3.29 -3.71 -1.94
N ASN A 132 -3.75 -2.51 -1.61
CA ASN A 132 -4.06 -2.11 -0.25
C ASN A 132 -5.27 -1.19 -0.16
N CYS A 133 -5.70 -0.91 1.07
CA CYS A 133 -6.76 0.08 1.33
C CYS A 133 -8.08 -0.20 0.58
N SER A 134 -8.38 -1.47 0.34
CA SER A 134 -9.64 -1.95 -0.22
C SER A 134 -10.12 -3.15 0.59
N ARG A 135 -11.36 -3.57 0.35
CA ARG A 135 -11.92 -4.77 0.97
C ARG A 135 -11.14 -6.04 0.60
N PRO A 136 -11.00 -7.02 1.52
CA PRO A 136 -10.32 -8.29 1.23
C PRO A 136 -10.88 -9.04 0.02
N GLU A 137 -12.19 -8.95 -0.21
CA GLU A 137 -12.84 -9.56 -1.38
C GLU A 137 -12.37 -8.91 -2.68
N ALA A 138 -12.42 -7.59 -2.78
CA ALA A 138 -11.93 -6.85 -3.96
C ALA A 138 -10.43 -7.02 -4.18
N VAL A 139 -9.65 -7.13 -3.10
CA VAL A 139 -8.22 -7.43 -3.15
C VAL A 139 -7.98 -8.79 -3.80
N THR A 140 -8.76 -9.82 -3.41
CA THR A 140 -8.66 -11.16 -4.00
C THR A 140 -8.84 -11.13 -5.52
N ASP A 141 -9.83 -10.37 -5.99
CA ASP A 141 -10.09 -10.20 -7.42
C ASP A 141 -8.94 -9.44 -8.12
N ALA A 142 -8.43 -8.38 -7.49
CA ALA A 142 -7.33 -7.58 -8.04
C ALA A 142 -6.04 -8.39 -8.22
N LEU A 143 -5.74 -9.31 -7.30
CA LEU A 143 -4.53 -10.14 -7.36
C LEU A 143 -4.48 -11.06 -8.59
N GLU A 144 -5.63 -11.46 -9.14
CA GLU A 144 -5.71 -12.20 -10.41
C GLU A 144 -5.13 -11.42 -11.58
N HIS A 145 -5.14 -10.09 -11.52
CA HIS A 145 -4.52 -9.21 -12.50
C HIS A 145 -3.04 -8.97 -12.18
N MET A 146 -2.70 -8.74 -10.90
CA MET A 146 -1.32 -8.44 -10.47
C MET A 146 -0.32 -9.54 -10.83
N LYS A 147 -0.74 -10.81 -10.75
CA LYS A 147 0.12 -11.95 -11.11
C LYS A 147 0.64 -11.91 -12.55
N SER A 148 -0.06 -11.20 -13.45
CA SER A 148 0.31 -11.11 -14.87
C SER A 148 1.47 -10.15 -15.14
N PHE A 149 1.87 -9.33 -14.16
CA PHE A 149 2.92 -8.33 -14.33
C PHE A 149 4.34 -8.89 -14.22
N GLY A 150 4.50 -10.15 -13.79
CA GLY A 150 5.81 -10.79 -13.68
C GLY A 150 6.70 -10.20 -12.57
N LEU A 151 6.11 -9.46 -11.62
CA LEU A 151 6.77 -8.89 -10.45
C LEU A 151 6.32 -9.64 -9.19
N PRO A 152 7.12 -9.65 -8.11
CA PRO A 152 6.62 -9.98 -6.78
C PRO A 152 5.36 -9.19 -6.48
N PHE A 153 4.33 -9.86 -6.00
CA PHE A 153 3.05 -9.22 -5.75
C PHE A 153 2.43 -9.66 -4.43
N GLY A 154 1.43 -8.92 -3.99
CA GLY A 154 0.79 -9.19 -2.73
C GLY A 154 -0.23 -8.16 -2.30
N ALA A 155 -0.67 -8.24 -1.05
CA ALA A 155 -1.71 -7.35 -0.57
C ALA A 155 -1.75 -7.17 0.95
N TYR A 156 -2.31 -6.05 1.35
CA TYR A 156 -2.64 -5.74 2.74
C TYR A 156 -3.96 -4.96 2.77
N ALA A 157 -5.07 -5.68 2.92
CA ALA A 157 -6.42 -5.15 2.85
C ALA A 157 -6.86 -4.42 4.14
N ASN A 158 -7.97 -3.69 4.05
CA ASN A 158 -8.66 -3.10 5.19
C ASN A 158 -9.47 -4.14 5.98
N GLY A 159 -9.64 -3.86 7.26
CA GLY A 159 -10.44 -4.61 8.22
C GLY A 159 -11.88 -4.12 8.37
N PHE A 160 -12.38 -3.19 7.54
CA PHE A 160 -13.77 -2.68 7.60
C PHE A 160 -14.62 -3.08 6.37
N THR A 161 -15.95 -2.90 6.44
CA THR A 161 -16.90 -3.43 5.43
C THR A 161 -16.78 -2.76 4.06
N LYS A 162 -16.56 -1.44 4.01
CA LYS A 162 -16.36 -0.64 2.80
C LYS A 162 -15.82 0.73 3.16
N ILE A 163 -15.19 1.41 2.20
CA ILE A 163 -15.02 2.87 2.29
C ILE A 163 -16.38 3.50 2.00
N SER A 164 -16.89 4.29 2.94
CA SER A 164 -18.17 4.96 2.73
C SER A 164 -18.00 6.20 1.84
N ASP A 165 -19.05 6.57 1.10
CA ASP A 165 -19.07 7.82 0.32
C ASP A 165 -18.82 9.06 1.20
N GLY A 166 -19.13 8.97 2.50
CA GLY A 166 -18.83 10.01 3.49
C GLY A 166 -17.33 10.24 3.69
N PHE A 167 -16.50 9.20 3.48
CA PHE A 167 -15.04 9.29 3.54
C PHE A 167 -14.44 10.08 2.36
N LEU A 168 -15.23 10.34 1.31
CA LEU A 168 -14.81 11.08 0.11
C LEU A 168 -15.11 12.59 0.20
N THR A 169 -15.70 13.05 1.31
CA THR A 169 -16.03 14.47 1.57
C THR A 169 -14.85 15.23 2.19
N ASP A 170 -14.90 16.57 2.23
CA ASP A 170 -13.74 17.44 2.49
C ASP A 170 -13.06 17.29 3.87
N LYS A 171 -13.62 16.52 4.81
CA LYS A 171 -13.04 16.23 6.15
C LYS A 171 -13.55 14.88 6.70
N PRO A 172 -13.07 13.75 6.20
CA PRO A 172 -13.55 12.46 6.66
C PRO A 172 -12.92 12.11 8.02
N THR A 173 -13.74 11.67 8.98
CA THR A 173 -13.26 11.04 10.23
C THR A 173 -13.37 9.53 10.08
N VAL A 174 -12.47 8.78 10.74
CA VAL A 174 -12.46 7.30 10.77
C VAL A 174 -13.86 6.74 11.13
N ASP A 175 -14.63 7.48 11.94
CA ASP A 175 -16.01 7.17 12.34
C ASP A 175 -17.01 7.00 11.18
N ALA A 176 -16.70 7.49 9.98
CA ALA A 176 -17.56 7.32 8.81
C ALA A 176 -17.44 5.92 8.17
N LEU A 177 -16.51 5.08 8.62
CA LEU A 177 -16.36 3.70 8.17
C LEU A 177 -17.27 2.80 8.98
N SER A 178 -18.01 1.92 8.30
CA SER A 178 -18.79 0.89 8.99
C SER A 178 -17.86 -0.26 9.37
N GLU A 179 -17.51 -0.33 10.66
CA GLU A 179 -16.80 -1.48 11.24
C GLU A 179 -17.53 -2.78 10.90
N ARG A 180 -16.74 -3.78 10.52
CA ARG A 180 -17.24 -5.13 10.27
C ARG A 180 -16.92 -5.98 11.49
N HIS A 181 -17.91 -6.66 12.03
CA HIS A 181 -17.70 -7.56 13.18
C HIS A 181 -17.34 -8.99 12.76
N ASP A 182 -17.29 -9.27 11.46
CA ASP A 182 -17.06 -10.59 10.87
C ASP A 182 -15.62 -10.85 10.45
N LEU A 183 -14.70 -9.89 10.60
CA LEU A 183 -13.30 -10.01 10.18
C LEU A 183 -12.32 -9.91 11.34
N GLY A 184 -12.50 -10.82 12.30
CA GLY A 184 -11.51 -11.06 13.33
C GLY A 184 -10.18 -11.60 12.76
N PRO A 185 -9.16 -11.78 13.63
CA PRO A 185 -7.84 -12.26 13.23
C PRO A 185 -7.85 -13.51 12.36
N ALA A 186 -8.65 -14.52 12.70
CA ALA A 186 -8.71 -15.79 11.98
C ALA A 186 -9.37 -15.65 10.61
N GLU A 187 -10.42 -14.84 10.51
CA GLU A 187 -11.16 -14.57 9.27
C GLU A 187 -10.33 -13.74 8.30
N TYR A 188 -9.60 -12.73 8.78
CA TYR A 188 -8.63 -11.99 7.95
C TYR A 188 -7.54 -12.91 7.41
N ALA A 189 -6.97 -13.75 8.28
CA ALA A 189 -5.90 -14.66 7.90
C ALA A 189 -6.34 -15.63 6.78
N LYS A 190 -7.61 -16.06 6.72
CA LYS A 190 -8.11 -16.88 5.61
C LYS A 190 -8.00 -16.17 4.26
N PHE A 191 -8.30 -14.88 4.18
CA PHE A 191 -8.10 -14.10 2.95
C PHE A 191 -6.63 -14.01 2.58
N ALA A 192 -5.77 -13.67 3.54
CA ALA A 192 -4.33 -13.55 3.28
C ALA A 192 -3.68 -14.89 2.88
N MET A 193 -4.11 -16.02 3.49
CA MET A 193 -3.68 -17.36 3.06
C MET A 193 -4.18 -17.67 1.65
N HIS A 194 -5.40 -17.27 1.29
CA HIS A 194 -5.89 -17.42 -0.07
C HIS A 194 -5.07 -16.59 -1.08
N TRP A 195 -4.65 -15.38 -0.72
CA TRP A 195 -3.74 -14.59 -1.56
C TRP A 195 -2.39 -15.29 -1.75
N ILE A 196 -1.86 -15.94 -0.71
CA ILE A 196 -0.64 -16.75 -0.81
C ILE A 196 -0.87 -17.94 -1.76
N ASP A 197 -2.02 -18.60 -1.72
CA ASP A 197 -2.39 -19.67 -2.68
C ASP A 197 -2.46 -19.16 -4.12
N GLN A 198 -2.82 -17.89 -4.35
CA GLN A 198 -2.76 -17.22 -5.65
C GLN A 198 -1.32 -16.90 -6.10
N GLY A 199 -0.33 -17.03 -5.20
CA GLY A 199 1.08 -16.76 -5.44
C GLY A 199 1.61 -15.47 -4.83
N ALA A 200 0.83 -14.77 -3.99
CA ALA A 200 1.29 -13.58 -3.30
C ALA A 200 2.47 -13.91 -2.37
N THR A 201 3.52 -13.09 -2.43
CA THR A 201 4.72 -13.23 -1.59
C THR A 201 4.82 -12.15 -0.51
N ILE A 202 3.91 -11.16 -0.54
CA ILE A 202 3.89 -10.03 0.40
C ILE A 202 2.46 -9.93 0.95
N VAL A 203 2.25 -10.22 2.22
CA VAL A 203 0.94 -10.06 2.87
C VAL A 203 1.06 -9.26 4.17
N GLY A 204 0.04 -8.48 4.48
CA GLY A 204 0.03 -7.63 5.67
C GLY A 204 -1.37 -7.16 6.02
N GLY A 205 -1.47 -6.03 6.73
CA GLY A 205 -2.73 -5.39 7.11
C GLY A 205 -2.72 -3.89 6.85
N CYS A 206 -3.89 -3.31 6.58
CA CYS A 206 -4.07 -1.86 6.48
C CYS A 206 -4.99 -1.34 7.61
N CYS A 207 -5.91 -0.40 7.33
CA CYS A 207 -6.81 0.12 8.34
C CYS A 207 -7.62 -0.99 9.02
N GLU A 208 -7.81 -0.93 10.34
CA GLU A 208 -8.54 -1.94 11.15
C GLU A 208 -7.96 -3.36 11.14
N VAL A 209 -6.68 -3.52 10.75
CA VAL A 209 -5.94 -4.78 10.90
C VAL A 209 -4.83 -4.58 11.93
N GLY A 210 -5.04 -5.11 13.13
CA GLY A 210 -4.18 -4.87 14.29
C GLY A 210 -3.12 -5.94 14.54
N PRO A 211 -2.33 -5.79 15.62
CA PRO A 211 -1.31 -6.78 16.00
C PRO A 211 -1.84 -8.21 16.18
N GLU A 212 -3.06 -8.38 16.68
CA GLU A 212 -3.68 -9.70 16.83
C GLU A 212 -3.91 -10.40 15.48
N HIS A 213 -4.34 -9.63 14.47
CA HIS A 213 -4.47 -10.13 13.09
C HIS A 213 -3.12 -10.54 12.51
N ILE A 214 -2.08 -9.71 12.69
CA ILE A 214 -0.74 -10.02 12.21
C ILE A 214 -0.16 -11.24 12.92
N GLN A 215 -0.41 -11.42 14.22
CA GLN A 215 0.03 -12.58 14.97
C GLN A 215 -0.64 -13.87 14.46
N GLU A 216 -1.96 -13.86 14.26
CA GLU A 216 -2.68 -15.03 13.73
C GLU A 216 -2.28 -15.33 12.29
N LEU A 217 -2.11 -14.31 11.45
CA LEU A 217 -1.60 -14.46 10.09
C LEU A 217 -0.21 -15.10 10.09
N ALA A 218 0.73 -14.58 10.88
CA ALA A 218 2.09 -15.11 10.96
C ALA A 218 2.13 -16.56 11.46
N LYS A 219 1.21 -16.94 12.36
CA LYS A 219 1.05 -18.32 12.81
C LYS A 219 0.56 -19.22 11.66
N GLN A 220 -0.50 -18.84 10.96
CA GLN A 220 -1.04 -19.67 9.86
C GLN A 220 -0.04 -19.84 8.71
N ILE A 221 0.73 -18.78 8.36
CA ILE A 221 1.80 -18.85 7.35
C ILE A 221 2.84 -19.91 7.74
N LYS A 222 3.28 -19.92 9.01
CA LYS A 222 4.26 -20.90 9.52
C LYS A 222 3.67 -22.30 9.60
N ASP A 223 2.44 -22.46 10.05
CA ASP A 223 1.75 -23.75 10.15
C ASP A 223 1.54 -24.38 8.75
N ALA A 224 1.37 -23.55 7.72
CA ALA A 224 1.33 -23.98 6.32
C ALA A 224 2.72 -24.29 5.72
N GLY A 225 3.80 -24.12 6.49
CA GLY A 225 5.16 -24.48 6.09
C GLY A 225 5.90 -23.40 5.29
N HIS A 226 5.39 -22.18 5.24
CA HIS A 226 6.09 -21.05 4.62
C HIS A 226 7.07 -20.40 5.59
N ASN A 227 8.10 -19.76 5.02
CA ASN A 227 9.04 -18.93 5.77
C ASN A 227 8.64 -17.46 5.65
N ILE A 228 8.59 -16.77 6.79
CA ILE A 228 8.49 -15.31 6.83
C ILE A 228 9.93 -14.78 6.82
N VAL A 229 10.26 -13.97 5.80
CA VAL A 229 11.60 -13.43 5.54
C VAL A 229 11.67 -11.94 5.79
#